data_AF-A0A2K9BD63-F1
#
_entry.id   AF-A0A2K9BD63-F1
#
_cell.length_a   1.000
_cell.length_b   1.000
_cell.length_c   1.000
_cell.angle_alpha   90.00
_cell.angle_beta   90.00
_cell.angle_gamma   90.00
#
_symmetry.space_group_name_H-M   'P 1'
#
loop_
_entity.id
_entity.type
_entity.pdbx_description
1 polymer ?
#
loop_
_entity_poly.entity_id
_entity_poly.type
_entity_poly.pdbx_seq_one_letter_code
_entity_poly.pdbx_strand_id
1 'polypeptide(L)'
;MREDAAGRERFFRSMIERGSRGVGPAVGDRCAGLVSTVNSMPPNARCQRCMVRFMRDVPSKTPPGHREWASAALKAVFAQENRESAMAKAGTVAGETEERKLKAAANRLRGGVGETAACLLPGFPANHGIKPRTNDMIGRLNREIRRRTRVVGGFPGSDSWPTANLRKEAGTIV
;
A
#
# COMPACT_ATOMS: atom_id res chain seq x y z
N MET A 1 -4.81 8.14 -16.62
CA MET A 1 -4.12 7.00 -17.26
C MET A 1 -4.93 5.76 -16.90
N ARG A 2 -5.31 4.88 -17.82
CA ARG A 2 -6.01 3.65 -17.40
C ARG A 2 -5.01 2.82 -16.59
N GLU A 3 -5.31 2.51 -15.33
CA GLU A 3 -4.45 1.68 -14.47
C GLU A 3 -4.50 0.20 -14.89
N ASP A 4 -4.30 -0.10 -16.17
CA ASP A 4 -4.23 -1.46 -16.68
C ASP A 4 -2.81 -2.03 -16.50
N ALA A 5 -2.72 -3.36 -16.51
CA ALA A 5 -1.46 -4.08 -16.36
C ALA A 5 -0.45 -3.67 -17.45
N ALA A 6 -0.93 -3.45 -18.68
CA ALA A 6 -0.10 -3.09 -19.82
C ALA A 6 0.57 -1.70 -19.67
N GLY A 7 -0.15 -0.70 -19.14
CA GLY A 7 0.42 0.62 -18.87
C GLY A 7 1.51 0.60 -17.81
N ARG A 8 1.34 -0.24 -16.80
CA ARG A 8 2.33 -0.43 -15.73
C ARG A 8 3.56 -1.17 -16.24
N GLU A 9 3.37 -2.24 -17.01
CA GLU A 9 4.47 -2.97 -17.62
C GLU A 9 5.35 -2.07 -18.49
N ARG A 10 4.73 -1.23 -19.34
CA ARG A 10 5.46 -0.22 -20.14
C ARG A 10 6.28 0.73 -19.27
N PHE A 11 5.71 1.21 -18.17
CA PHE A 11 6.40 2.12 -17.25
C PHE A 11 7.64 1.48 -16.60
N PHE A 12 7.51 0.25 -16.11
CA PHE A 12 8.63 -0.45 -15.50
C PHE A 12 9.69 -0.86 -16.52
N ARG A 13 9.29 -1.29 -17.72
CA ARG A 13 10.23 -1.57 -18.82
C ARG A 13 11.04 -0.33 -19.16
N SER A 14 10.40 0.83 -19.24
CA SER A 14 11.05 2.13 -19.43
C SER A 14 12.04 2.47 -18.28
N MET A 15 11.78 2.04 -17.04
CA MET A 15 12.77 2.19 -15.96
C MET A 15 13.98 1.28 -16.13
N ILE A 16 13.77 0.01 -16.54
CA ILE A 16 14.86 -0.94 -16.77
C ILE A 16 15.75 -0.47 -17.94
N GLU A 17 15.13 -0.01 -19.02
CA GLU A 17 15.82 0.58 -20.18
C GLU A 17 16.66 1.81 -19.81
N ARG A 18 16.19 2.63 -18.85
CA ARG A 18 16.94 3.76 -18.29
C ARG A 18 18.07 3.36 -17.33
N GLY A 19 18.33 2.06 -17.14
CA GLY A 19 19.50 1.56 -16.41
C GLY A 19 19.23 1.11 -14.98
N SER A 20 17.97 1.00 -14.54
CA SER A 20 17.64 0.44 -13.23
C SER A 20 18.00 -1.05 -13.16
N ARG A 21 19.12 -1.40 -12.54
CA ARG A 21 19.56 -2.78 -12.30
C ARG A 21 19.35 -3.13 -10.83
N GLY A 22 18.40 -4.01 -10.55
CA GLY A 22 18.06 -4.44 -9.19
C GLY A 22 17.10 -3.48 -8.50
N VAL A 23 15.80 -3.66 -8.74
CA VAL A 23 14.77 -2.94 -7.98
C VAL A 23 14.60 -3.65 -6.64
N GLY A 24 14.73 -2.90 -5.55
CA GLY A 24 14.30 -3.36 -4.23
C GLY A 24 12.78 -3.65 -4.21
N PRO A 25 12.21 -3.97 -3.04
CA PRO A 25 10.78 -4.22 -2.93
C PRO A 25 9.95 -3.02 -3.41
N ALA A 26 9.06 -3.24 -4.36
CA ALA A 26 8.08 -2.27 -4.82
C ALA A 26 6.99 -2.15 -3.76
N VAL A 27 6.91 -0.99 -3.09
CA VAL A 27 5.85 -0.71 -2.12
C VAL A 27 4.75 0.05 -2.85
N GLY A 28 3.49 -0.39 -2.74
CA GLY A 28 2.36 0.30 -3.37
C GLY A 28 1.02 0.07 -2.69
N ASP A 29 -0.03 0.79 -3.10
CA ASP A 29 -1.41 0.40 -2.75
C ASP A 29 -1.80 -0.86 -3.54
N ARG A 30 -2.72 -1.68 -3.00
CA ARG A 30 -3.16 -2.89 -3.69
C ARG A 30 -3.96 -2.51 -4.93
N CYS A 31 -3.26 -2.43 -6.05
CA CYS A 31 -3.82 -2.33 -7.38
C CYS A 31 -3.42 -3.58 -8.17
N ALA A 32 -4.40 -4.26 -8.75
CA ALA A 32 -4.21 -5.56 -9.40
C ALA A 32 -3.11 -5.53 -10.47
N GLY A 33 -3.01 -4.41 -11.20
CA GLY A 33 -1.96 -4.19 -12.19
C GLY A 33 -0.55 -4.01 -11.61
N LEU A 34 -0.37 -3.65 -10.33
CA LEU A 34 0.97 -3.62 -9.71
C LEU A 34 1.45 -5.04 -9.43
N VAL A 35 0.58 -5.83 -8.80
CA VAL A 35 0.92 -7.18 -8.33
C VAL A 35 1.24 -8.07 -9.52
N SER A 36 0.43 -8.03 -10.58
CA SER A 36 0.67 -8.83 -11.79
C SER A 36 2.00 -8.46 -12.47
N THR A 37 2.31 -7.16 -12.52
CA THR A 37 3.48 -6.62 -13.22
C THR A 37 4.77 -6.82 -12.43
N VAL A 38 4.72 -6.73 -11.10
CA VAL A 38 5.88 -7.00 -10.24
C VAL A 38 6.20 -8.49 -10.21
N ASN A 39 5.18 -9.36 -10.25
CA ASN A 39 5.38 -10.81 -10.32
C ASN A 39 5.93 -11.29 -11.67
N SER A 40 5.77 -10.52 -12.76
CA SER A 40 6.35 -10.83 -14.08
C SER A 40 7.77 -10.29 -14.28
N MET A 41 8.34 -9.61 -13.27
CA MET A 41 9.66 -8.98 -13.29
C MET A 41 10.75 -9.85 -12.67
N PRO A 42 12.04 -9.47 -12.79
CA PRO A 42 13.17 -10.27 -12.31
C PRO A 42 12.98 -10.75 -10.86
N PRO A 43 13.55 -11.92 -10.48
CA PRO A 43 13.18 -12.70 -9.28
C PRO A 43 13.33 -11.99 -7.92
N ASN A 44 13.89 -10.79 -7.88
CA ASN A 44 14.11 -10.01 -6.67
C ASN A 44 13.05 -8.93 -6.41
N ALA A 45 12.17 -8.65 -7.39
CA ALA A 45 11.12 -7.65 -7.24
C ALA A 45 9.98 -8.19 -6.37
N ARG A 46 9.89 -7.74 -5.11
CA ARG A 46 8.81 -8.11 -4.20
C ARG A 46 7.77 -7.00 -4.13
N CYS A 47 6.49 -7.33 -4.26
CA CYS A 47 5.41 -6.37 -4.05
C CYS A 47 5.07 -6.34 -2.55
N GLN A 48 5.23 -5.18 -1.92
CA GLN A 48 4.79 -4.92 -0.55
C GLN A 48 3.59 -3.98 -0.60
N ARG A 49 2.55 -4.30 0.17
CA ARG A 49 1.46 -3.35 0.37
C ARG A 49 1.87 -2.25 1.35
N CYS A 50 1.55 -1.00 1.04
CA CYS A 50 1.80 0.14 1.92
C CYS A 50 1.12 -0.06 3.29
N MET A 51 1.93 -0.15 4.36
CA MET A 51 1.43 -0.43 5.70
C MET A 51 0.52 0.69 6.21
N VAL A 52 0.85 1.95 5.94
CA VAL A 52 0.02 3.10 6.35
C VAL A 52 -1.38 3.03 5.73
N ARG A 53 -1.50 2.64 4.46
CA ARG A 53 -2.80 2.45 3.82
C ARG A 53 -3.54 1.28 4.42
N PHE A 54 -2.86 0.16 4.65
CA PHE A 54 -3.48 -0.98 5.30
C PHE A 54 -4.01 -0.65 6.72
N MET A 55 -3.24 0.13 7.48
CA MET A 55 -3.61 0.64 8.82
C MET A 55 -4.82 1.58 8.81
N ARG A 56 -5.19 2.16 7.67
CA ARG A 56 -6.38 3.00 7.50
C ARG A 56 -7.56 2.23 6.91
N ASP A 57 -7.28 1.28 6.03
CA ASP A 57 -8.28 0.49 5.32
C ASP A 57 -9.11 -0.39 6.27
N VAL A 58 -8.47 -1.12 7.19
CA VAL A 58 -9.19 -2.03 8.08
C VAL A 58 -10.12 -1.27 9.04
N PRO A 59 -9.67 -0.20 9.74
CA PRO A 59 -10.57 0.61 10.57
C PRO A 59 -11.65 1.35 9.76
N SER A 60 -11.42 1.67 8.48
CA SER A 60 -12.45 2.28 7.63
C SER A 60 -13.66 1.39 7.38
N LYS A 61 -13.48 0.06 7.47
CA LYS A 61 -14.55 -0.95 7.35
C LYS A 61 -15.21 -1.28 8.69
N THR A 62 -14.89 -0.51 9.73
CA THR A 62 -15.35 -0.70 11.09
C THR A 62 -16.25 0.49 11.52
N PRO A 63 -17.38 0.26 12.20
CA PRO A 63 -18.20 1.31 12.78
C PRO A 63 -17.40 2.18 13.76
N PRO A 64 -17.74 3.47 13.94
CA PRO A 64 -16.97 4.40 14.78
C PRO A 64 -16.63 3.87 16.18
N GLY A 65 -17.59 3.24 16.86
CA GLY A 65 -17.39 2.69 18.21
C GLY A 65 -16.39 1.53 18.33
N HIS A 66 -15.97 0.93 17.21
CA HIS A 66 -14.97 -0.15 17.19
C HIS A 66 -13.66 0.24 16.49
N ARG A 67 -13.53 1.47 15.97
CA ARG A 67 -12.36 1.90 15.21
C ARG A 67 -11.09 1.94 16.04
N GLU A 68 -11.17 2.38 17.30
CA GLU A 68 -10.02 2.44 18.20
C GLU A 68 -9.50 1.04 18.50
N TRP A 69 -10.41 0.14 18.88
CA TRP A 69 -10.10 -1.27 19.08
C TRP A 69 -9.48 -1.90 17.83
N ALA A 70 -10.10 -1.72 16.65
CA ALA A 70 -9.59 -2.29 15.41
C ALA A 70 -8.19 -1.74 15.06
N SER A 71 -7.94 -0.45 15.31
CA SER A 71 -6.63 0.16 15.10
C SER A 71 -5.59 -0.39 16.06
N ALA A 72 -5.92 -0.57 17.34
CA ALA A 72 -5.03 -1.13 18.34
C ALA A 72 -4.71 -2.60 18.05
N ALA A 73 -5.71 -3.41 17.68
CA ALA A 73 -5.53 -4.80 17.29
C ALA A 73 -4.62 -4.92 16.06
N LEU A 74 -4.81 -4.05 15.05
CA LEU A 74 -3.94 -4.02 13.88
C LEU A 74 -2.50 -3.61 14.22
N LYS A 75 -2.30 -2.65 15.14
CA LYS A 75 -0.97 -2.32 15.65
C LYS A 75 -0.30 -3.52 16.33
N ALA A 76 -1.05 -4.30 17.10
CA ALA A 76 -0.53 -5.50 17.76
C ALA A 76 -0.08 -6.59 16.78
N VAL A 77 -0.75 -6.72 15.62
CA VAL A 77 -0.35 -7.61 14.52
C VAL A 77 1.02 -7.21 13.96
N PHE A 78 1.25 -5.92 13.73
CA PHE A 78 2.50 -5.42 13.13
C PHE A 78 3.61 -5.11 14.14
N ALA A 79 3.32 -5.22 15.44
CA ALA A 79 4.31 -5.18 16.51
C ALA A 79 5.08 -6.50 16.64
N GLN A 80 4.65 -7.56 15.95
CA GLN A 80 5.33 -8.85 15.96
C GLN A 80 6.68 -8.77 15.24
N GLU A 81 7.67 -9.50 15.76
CA GLU A 81 9.07 -9.44 15.28
C GLU A 81 9.27 -10.18 13.96
N ASN A 82 8.47 -11.21 13.70
CA ASN A 82 8.57 -12.04 12.52
C ASN A 82 7.22 -12.18 11.80
N ARG A 83 7.28 -12.56 10.53
CA ARG A 83 6.11 -12.73 9.67
C ARG A 83 5.15 -13.80 10.19
N GLU A 84 5.66 -14.91 10.70
CA GLU A 84 4.84 -16.04 11.15
C GLU A 84 3.97 -15.65 12.36
N SER A 85 4.58 -15.03 13.37
CA SER A 85 3.90 -14.44 14.53
C SER A 85 2.89 -13.36 14.12
N ALA A 86 3.24 -12.50 13.15
CA ALA A 86 2.31 -11.51 12.61
C ALA A 86 1.08 -12.17 11.95
N MET A 87 1.29 -13.22 11.15
CA MET A 87 0.20 -13.96 10.49
C MET A 87 -0.66 -14.72 11.50
N ALA A 88 -0.06 -15.36 12.50
CA ALA A 88 -0.78 -16.03 13.57
C ALA A 88 -1.64 -15.04 14.37
N LYS A 89 -1.05 -13.91 14.80
CA LYS A 89 -1.78 -12.85 15.51
C LYS A 89 -2.89 -12.24 14.65
N ALA A 90 -2.68 -12.09 13.35
CA ALA A 90 -3.72 -11.62 12.43
C ALA A 90 -4.88 -12.62 12.31
N GLY A 91 -4.61 -13.93 12.38
CA GLY A 91 -5.63 -14.97 12.47
C GLY A 91 -6.50 -14.79 13.73
N THR A 92 -5.87 -14.61 14.90
CA THR A 92 -6.56 -14.33 16.16
C THR A 92 -7.42 -13.06 16.07
N VAL A 93 -6.82 -11.95 15.63
CA VAL A 93 -7.53 -10.66 15.49
C VAL A 93 -8.68 -10.76 14.49
N ALA A 94 -8.54 -11.54 13.41
CA ALA A 94 -9.62 -11.77 12.47
C ALA A 94 -10.79 -12.52 13.12
N GLY A 95 -10.51 -13.51 13.99
CA GLY A 95 -11.54 -14.20 14.79
C GLY A 95 -12.28 -13.25 15.73
N GLU A 96 -11.54 -12.46 16.53
CA GLU A 96 -12.12 -11.45 17.42
C GLU A 96 -12.96 -10.40 16.66
N THR A 97 -12.53 -10.07 15.44
CA THR A 97 -13.25 -9.14 14.54
C THR A 97 -14.57 -9.76 14.05
N GLU A 98 -14.59 -11.06 13.75
CA GLU A 98 -15.81 -11.78 13.37
C GLU A 98 -16.80 -11.92 14.52
N GLU A 99 -16.32 -12.23 15.73
CA GLU A 99 -17.14 -12.29 16.96
C GLU A 99 -17.84 -10.96 17.24
N ARG A 100 -17.16 -9.84 16.96
CA ARG A 100 -17.71 -8.48 17.05
C ARG A 100 -18.66 -8.12 15.89
N LYS A 101 -18.99 -9.08 15.02
CA LYS A 101 -19.86 -8.91 13.83
C LYS A 101 -19.27 -7.97 12.76
N LEU A 102 -17.95 -7.79 12.74
CA LEU A 102 -17.25 -6.88 11.82
C LEU A 102 -16.68 -7.62 10.59
N LYS A 103 -17.52 -8.40 9.91
CA LYS A 103 -17.10 -9.29 8.79
C LYS A 103 -16.29 -8.57 7.69
N ALA A 104 -16.65 -7.34 7.36
CA ALA A 104 -15.94 -6.56 6.33
C ALA A 104 -14.48 -6.22 6.73
N ALA A 105 -14.25 -5.93 8.01
CA ALA A 105 -12.91 -5.66 8.54
C ALA A 105 -12.08 -6.96 8.61
N ALA A 106 -12.69 -8.08 9.05
CA ALA A 106 -12.05 -9.38 9.10
C ALA A 106 -11.60 -9.86 7.70
N ASN A 107 -12.48 -9.75 6.71
CA ASN A 107 -12.15 -10.09 5.31
C ASN A 107 -11.02 -9.21 4.76
N ARG A 108 -11.05 -7.90 5.08
CA ARG A 108 -10.00 -6.97 4.63
C ARG A 108 -8.65 -7.27 5.30
N LEU A 109 -8.66 -7.70 6.57
CA LEU A 109 -7.49 -8.13 7.32
C LEU A 109 -6.89 -9.40 6.71
N ARG A 110 -7.67 -10.48 6.60
CA ARG A 110 -7.23 -11.78 6.05
C ARG A 110 -6.69 -11.64 4.64
N GLY A 111 -7.44 -10.95 3.78
CA GLY A 111 -7.01 -10.72 2.41
C GLY A 111 -5.79 -9.81 2.31
N GLY A 112 -5.47 -9.01 3.33
CA GLY A 112 -4.51 -7.90 3.31
C GLY A 112 -3.17 -8.14 3.99
N VAL A 113 -3.16 -8.98 5.02
CA VAL A 113 -2.03 -9.11 5.94
C VAL A 113 -0.80 -9.73 5.29
N GLY A 114 -0.98 -10.73 4.42
CA GLY A 114 0.14 -11.44 3.78
C GLY A 114 1.04 -10.53 2.91
N GLU A 115 0.44 -9.62 2.15
CA GLU A 115 1.18 -8.63 1.34
C GLU A 115 1.79 -7.51 2.19
N THR A 116 1.13 -7.15 3.29
CA THR A 116 1.61 -6.07 4.17
C THR A 116 2.75 -6.54 5.05
N ALA A 117 2.67 -7.76 5.58
CA ALA A 117 3.71 -8.40 6.39
C ALA A 117 4.94 -8.83 5.58
N ALA A 118 5.01 -8.53 4.28
CA ALA A 118 6.21 -8.76 3.47
C ALA A 118 7.41 -7.92 3.94
N CYS A 119 7.17 -6.81 4.66
CA CYS A 119 8.22 -6.02 5.32
C CYS A 119 8.88 -6.71 6.53
N LEU A 120 8.30 -7.81 7.03
CA LEU A 120 8.83 -8.59 8.16
C LEU A 120 9.64 -9.81 7.69
N LEU A 121 9.97 -9.92 6.40
CA LEU A 121 10.75 -11.04 5.87
C LEU A 121 12.25 -10.89 6.21
N PRO A 122 12.94 -12.00 6.58
CA PRO A 122 14.38 -12.00 6.75
C PRO A 122 15.05 -11.62 5.42
N GLY A 123 15.81 -10.53 5.41
CA GLY A 123 16.38 -9.89 4.21
C GLY A 123 15.99 -8.41 4.04
N PHE A 124 14.99 -7.92 4.77
CA PHE A 124 14.79 -6.48 4.92
C PHE A 124 15.75 -5.95 6.02
N PRO A 125 16.61 -4.95 5.73
CA PRO A 125 17.49 -4.41 6.76
C PRO A 125 16.65 -3.79 7.89
N ALA A 126 17.00 -4.05 9.16
CA ALA A 126 16.27 -3.55 10.33
C ALA A 126 16.08 -2.02 10.32
N ASN A 127 17.07 -1.30 9.76
CA ASN A 127 17.06 0.17 9.59
C ASN A 127 16.08 0.65 8.49
N HIS A 128 15.64 -0.24 7.60
CA HIS A 128 14.56 0.00 6.66
C HIS A 128 13.19 -0.33 7.24
N GLY A 129 13.07 -0.84 8.46
CA GLY A 129 11.77 -1.08 9.07
C GLY A 129 10.96 0.20 9.33
N ILE A 130 11.56 1.38 9.36
CA ILE A 130 10.87 2.63 9.75
C ILE A 130 10.30 3.36 8.52
N LYS A 131 11.02 3.38 7.39
CA LYS A 131 10.63 4.13 6.18
C LYS A 131 9.39 3.60 5.41
N PRO A 132 9.18 2.29 5.21
CA PRO A 132 7.97 1.74 4.59
C PRO A 132 6.79 1.67 5.58
N ARG A 133 7.04 1.88 6.88
CA ARG A 133 6.01 2.00 7.91
C ARG A 133 5.40 3.40 7.98
N THR A 134 6.06 4.41 7.41
CA THR A 134 5.57 5.78 7.33
C THR A 134 5.30 6.17 5.87
N ASN A 135 4.30 7.04 5.64
CA ASN A 135 3.96 7.55 4.31
C ASN A 135 4.25 9.05 4.24
N ASP A 136 5.13 9.56 5.10
CA ASP A 136 5.25 10.99 5.32
C ASP A 136 5.87 11.71 4.12
N MET A 137 6.85 11.09 3.45
CA MET A 137 7.49 11.66 2.27
C MET A 137 6.52 11.76 1.08
N ILE A 138 5.84 10.67 0.74
CA ILE A 138 4.84 10.65 -0.33
C ILE A 138 3.61 11.48 0.06
N GLY A 139 3.19 11.42 1.32
CA GLY A 139 2.09 12.22 1.85
C GLY A 139 2.36 13.73 1.77
N ARG A 140 3.59 14.16 2.06
CA ARG A 140 4.05 15.55 1.90
C ARG A 140 4.06 15.95 0.43
N LEU A 141 4.63 15.13 -0.45
CA LEU A 141 4.63 15.36 -1.90
C LEU A 141 3.20 15.51 -2.43
N ASN A 142 2.32 14.57 -2.09
CA ASN A 142 0.90 14.60 -2.51
C ASN A 142 0.14 15.80 -1.93
N ARG A 143 0.52 16.30 -0.75
CA ARG A 143 -0.05 17.55 -0.20
C ARG A 143 0.44 18.76 -0.98
N GLU A 144 1.72 18.80 -1.32
CA GLU A 144 2.31 19.89 -2.08
C GLU A 144 1.78 19.96 -3.52
N ILE A 145 1.64 18.82 -4.19
CA ILE A 145 0.98 18.73 -5.49
C ILE A 145 -0.43 19.31 -5.37
N ARG A 146 -1.26 18.79 -4.45
CA ARG A 146 -2.62 19.33 -4.26
C ARG A 146 -2.66 20.83 -3.94
N ARG A 147 -1.68 21.36 -3.20
CA ARG A 147 -1.59 22.79 -2.89
C ARG A 147 -1.33 23.61 -4.15
N ARG A 148 -0.31 23.26 -4.93
CA ARG A 148 0.09 23.99 -6.15
C ARG A 148 -0.99 23.98 -7.21
N THR A 149 -1.80 22.95 -7.19
CA THR A 149 -2.72 22.68 -8.28
C THR A 149 -4.16 23.04 -7.97
N ARG A 150 -4.42 23.41 -6.71
CA ARG A 150 -5.73 23.93 -6.27
C ARG A 150 -6.15 25.18 -7.05
N VAL A 151 -5.18 25.98 -7.47
CA VAL A 151 -5.40 27.25 -8.20
C VAL A 151 -5.89 27.03 -9.63
N VAL A 152 -5.54 25.90 -10.25
CA VAL A 152 -5.78 25.69 -11.68
C VAL A 152 -7.17 25.11 -11.98
N GLY A 153 -7.86 24.53 -10.98
CA GLY A 153 -9.24 24.03 -11.11
C GLY A 153 -9.36 22.75 -11.95
N GLY A 154 -8.94 22.79 -13.21
CA GLY A 154 -8.90 21.67 -14.15
C GLY A 154 -7.85 21.89 -15.25
N PHE A 155 -7.31 20.80 -15.78
CA PHE A 155 -6.29 20.84 -16.82
C PHE A 155 -6.88 20.55 -18.19
N PRO A 156 -6.52 21.31 -19.24
CA PRO A 156 -7.11 21.18 -20.57
C PRO A 156 -6.70 19.90 -21.33
N GLY A 157 -5.64 19.20 -20.92
CA GLY A 157 -5.21 17.95 -21.56
C GLY A 157 -4.08 17.22 -20.81
N SER A 158 -3.74 16.01 -21.24
CA SER A 158 -2.67 15.18 -20.64
C SER A 158 -1.29 15.84 -20.65
N ASP A 159 -1.06 16.73 -21.62
CA ASP A 159 0.25 17.31 -21.88
C ASP A 159 0.46 18.61 -21.10
N SER A 160 -0.65 19.22 -20.64
CA SER A 160 -0.66 20.43 -19.81
C SER A 160 -0.42 20.16 -18.32
N TRP A 161 -0.31 18.89 -17.94
CA TRP A 161 -0.22 18.47 -16.56
C TRP A 161 0.70 17.26 -16.37
N PRO A 162 1.57 17.23 -15.34
CA PRO A 162 2.32 16.03 -15.01
C PRO A 162 1.35 14.98 -14.40
N THR A 163 0.78 14.11 -15.24
CA THR A 163 -0.07 12.92 -14.91
C THR A 163 -1.41 13.18 -14.20
N ALA A 164 -2.49 13.17 -15.00
CA ALA A 164 -3.84 13.59 -14.67
C ALA A 164 -4.61 12.68 -13.68
N ASN A 165 -5.44 13.30 -12.84
CA ASN A 165 -6.66 12.79 -12.16
C ASN A 165 -6.62 12.42 -10.64
N LEU A 166 -6.18 13.36 -9.79
CA LEU A 166 -6.02 13.17 -8.33
C LEU A 166 -7.29 12.94 -7.50
N ARG A 167 -8.53 13.20 -7.97
CA ARG A 167 -9.70 12.92 -7.11
C ARG A 167 -10.02 11.43 -6.98
N LYS A 168 -9.67 10.62 -7.98
CA LYS A 168 -9.77 9.14 -7.92
C LYS A 168 -8.41 8.47 -7.71
N GLU A 169 -7.33 9.05 -8.23
CA GLU A 169 -5.99 8.42 -8.22
C GLU A 169 -5.08 8.87 -7.04
N ALA A 170 -5.43 9.89 -6.24
CA ALA A 170 -4.63 10.25 -5.05
C ALA A 170 -4.72 9.23 -3.89
N GLY A 171 -5.56 8.21 -4.05
CA GLY A 171 -5.48 6.98 -3.25
C GLY A 171 -4.26 6.13 -3.62
N THR A 172 -3.83 6.19 -4.88
CA THR A 172 -3.02 5.18 -5.58
C THR A 172 -1.58 5.61 -5.91
N ILE A 173 -1.16 6.85 -5.61
CA ILE A 173 0.27 7.20 -5.67
C ILE A 173 0.97 6.65 -4.42
N VAL A 174 1.24 5.35 -4.46
CA VAL A 174 2.38 4.62 -3.88
C VAL A 174 2.71 3.53 -4.89
#